data_AF-A0A6J0EAR4-F1
#
_entry.id   AF-A0A6J0EAR4-F1
#
_cell.length_a   1.000
_cell.length_b   1.000
_cell.length_c   1.000
_cell.angle_alpha   90.00
_cell.angle_beta   90.00
_cell.angle_gamma   90.00
#
_symmetry.space_group_name_H-M   'P 1'
#
loop_
_entity.id
_entity.type
_entity.pdbx_description
1 polymer ?
#
loop_
_entity_poly.entity_id
_entity_poly.type
_entity_poly.pdbx_seq_one_letter_code
_entity_poly.pdbx_strand_id
1 'polypeptide(L)'
;MSLASREPEAKGYCEMLFLCLGSCAKSCCEDGGWYIENVPSCLHLCRSIQAMFLPLLMLSLGLQLHHIAALFTVTVPKEVYTAEFGSNVSLECDFDHRECTELEEIRVSLQKVENDTSSPSERATLLEEALPLGKALFHISSVQVRDAGQYRCLVICGAAWDYKYLTVKVKASYKNIDTRILEVPGTGEVQLTCQARGYPLAEVSWLNVSVPANTSHIRTPEGLYQVTSVLHLKPQPGTNVSCMFWNAHMKELTSAIIGPLGWTEPKVPGTSPLHVFIPSCIVALIFTAAVIALRKKLCGKLCPRNRSLLGPYTDSPT
;
A
#
# COMPACT_ATOMS: atom_id res chain seq x y z
N MET A 1 41.92 -52.14 -65.34
CA MET A 1 40.61 -51.48 -65.08
C MET A 1 40.45 -51.39 -63.58
N SER A 2 40.78 -50.22 -63.05
CA SER A 2 40.61 -49.82 -61.65
C SER A 2 39.27 -49.07 -61.52
N LEU A 3 38.61 -48.86 -60.39
CA LEU A 3 38.92 -49.00 -58.97
C LEU A 3 37.57 -48.75 -58.24
N ALA A 4 37.36 -49.36 -57.07
CA ALA A 4 36.54 -48.84 -55.95
C ALA A 4 35.02 -48.63 -56.20
N SER A 5 34.11 -48.63 -55.22
CA SER A 5 34.17 -48.68 -53.75
C SER A 5 32.75 -49.03 -53.25
N ARG A 6 32.69 -49.63 -52.06
CA ARG A 6 31.49 -49.61 -51.21
C ARG A 6 31.17 -48.16 -50.82
N GLU A 7 29.89 -47.79 -50.81
CA GLU A 7 29.39 -46.71 -49.96
C GLU A 7 27.91 -46.99 -49.56
N PRO A 8 27.54 -46.90 -48.27
CA PRO A 8 26.21 -47.25 -47.77
C PRO A 8 25.40 -45.99 -47.43
N GLU A 9 24.95 -45.20 -48.41
CA GLU A 9 24.25 -43.93 -48.11
C GLU A 9 22.90 -43.71 -48.80
N ALA A 10 22.29 -44.74 -49.39
CA ALA A 10 20.99 -44.59 -50.07
C ALA A 10 19.78 -45.14 -49.28
N LYS A 11 19.89 -45.27 -47.95
CA LYS A 11 18.76 -45.71 -47.09
C LYS A 11 17.82 -44.58 -46.66
N GLY A 12 18.24 -43.31 -46.77
CA GLY A 12 17.47 -42.16 -46.29
C GLY A 12 16.45 -41.56 -47.28
N TYR A 13 16.56 -41.87 -48.58
CA TYR A 13 15.69 -41.29 -49.62
C TYR A 13 14.46 -42.16 -49.97
N CYS A 14 14.35 -43.37 -49.42
CA CYS A 14 13.29 -44.31 -49.76
C CYS A 14 11.99 -44.14 -48.95
N GLU A 15 12.01 -43.53 -47.76
CA GLU A 15 10.77 -43.41 -46.96
C GLU A 15 9.84 -42.27 -47.41
N MET A 16 10.37 -41.19 -47.99
CA MET A 16 9.53 -40.08 -48.47
C MET A 16 8.90 -40.37 -49.84
N LEU A 17 9.40 -41.39 -50.55
CA LEU A 17 8.90 -41.85 -51.85
C LEU A 17 7.71 -42.83 -51.74
N PHE A 18 7.38 -43.29 -50.53
CA PHE A 18 6.30 -44.28 -50.31
C PHE A 18 4.89 -43.72 -50.50
N LEU A 19 4.69 -42.40 -50.39
CA LEU A 19 3.36 -41.80 -50.55
C LEU A 19 2.94 -41.61 -52.02
N CYS A 20 3.89 -41.53 -52.97
CA CYS A 20 3.57 -41.48 -54.41
C CYS A 20 3.82 -42.80 -55.14
N LEU A 21 4.80 -43.62 -54.71
CA LEU A 21 5.08 -44.92 -55.32
C LEU A 21 4.23 -46.08 -54.77
N GLY A 22 3.44 -45.87 -53.71
CA GLY A 22 2.54 -46.92 -53.21
C GLY A 22 1.55 -47.45 -54.26
N SER A 23 1.21 -46.65 -55.27
CA SER A 23 0.37 -47.08 -56.41
C SER A 23 1.15 -47.63 -57.60
N CYS A 24 2.48 -47.48 -57.65
CA CYS A 24 3.33 -48.00 -58.74
C CYS A 24 4.19 -49.20 -58.31
N ALA A 25 4.34 -49.48 -57.02
CA ALA A 25 5.14 -50.59 -56.52
C ALA A 25 4.26 -51.71 -55.96
N LYS A 26 3.69 -52.53 -56.84
CA LYS A 26 3.34 -53.92 -56.53
C LYS A 26 3.93 -54.88 -57.59
N SER A 27 5.18 -55.26 -57.29
CA SER A 27 5.81 -56.59 -57.42
C SER A 27 5.48 -57.49 -58.62
N CYS A 28 6.51 -57.79 -59.42
CA CYS A 28 6.87 -59.18 -59.70
C CYS A 28 8.34 -59.40 -59.30
N CYS A 29 8.57 -60.42 -58.46
CA CYS A 29 9.88 -60.91 -58.09
C CYS A 29 10.01 -62.28 -58.75
N GLU A 30 10.68 -62.34 -59.89
CA GLU A 30 11.32 -63.54 -60.44
C GLU A 30 12.52 -63.05 -61.26
N ASP A 31 13.72 -63.38 -60.77
CA ASP A 31 15.04 -63.24 -61.40
C ASP A 31 15.53 -61.85 -61.87
N GLY A 32 16.10 -61.09 -60.91
CA GLY A 32 17.45 -60.56 -61.11
C GLY A 32 17.69 -59.21 -61.83
N GLY A 33 16.67 -58.36 -62.07
CA GLY A 33 16.94 -57.02 -62.61
C GLY A 33 15.78 -56.03 -62.51
N TRP A 34 16.06 -54.79 -62.08
CA TRP A 34 15.10 -53.69 -62.09
C TRP A 34 15.07 -53.04 -63.48
N TYR A 35 13.96 -53.22 -64.22
CA TYR A 35 13.71 -52.43 -65.42
C TYR A 35 12.42 -51.63 -65.22
N ILE A 36 12.56 -50.30 -65.12
CA ILE A 36 11.42 -49.39 -65.20
C ILE A 36 11.17 -49.15 -66.69
N GLU A 37 10.25 -49.90 -67.31
CA GLU A 37 9.70 -49.48 -68.59
C GLU A 37 8.97 -48.15 -68.38
N ASN A 38 9.41 -47.13 -69.12
CA ASN A 38 8.82 -45.79 -69.13
C ASN A 38 8.98 -44.96 -67.84
N VAL A 39 10.22 -44.81 -67.38
CA VAL A 39 10.66 -43.77 -66.43
C VAL A 39 10.06 -42.38 -66.72
N PRO A 40 9.97 -41.89 -67.98
CA PRO A 40 9.37 -40.58 -68.27
C PRO A 40 7.89 -40.51 -67.92
N SER A 41 7.12 -41.57 -68.20
CA SER A 41 5.68 -41.63 -67.93
C SER A 41 5.38 -41.70 -66.43
N CYS A 42 6.21 -42.42 -65.68
CA CYS A 42 6.12 -42.49 -64.22
C CYS A 42 6.49 -41.14 -63.57
N LEU A 43 7.52 -40.45 -64.08
CA LEU A 43 7.85 -39.08 -63.68
C LEU A 43 6.72 -38.09 -64.02
N HIS A 44 6.06 -38.27 -65.17
CA HIS A 44 4.95 -37.42 -65.60
C HIS A 44 3.72 -37.61 -64.71
N LEU A 45 3.42 -38.86 -64.34
CA LEU A 45 2.34 -39.20 -63.42
C LEU A 45 2.64 -38.68 -62.00
N CYS A 46 3.87 -38.83 -61.52
CA CYS A 46 4.30 -38.31 -60.22
C CYS A 46 4.27 -36.77 -60.19
N ARG A 47 4.74 -36.11 -61.26
CA ARG A 47 4.61 -34.64 -61.43
C ARG A 47 3.15 -34.20 -61.48
N SER A 48 2.29 -34.95 -62.15
CA SER A 48 0.85 -34.63 -62.26
C SER A 48 0.13 -34.78 -60.92
N ILE A 49 0.41 -35.86 -60.19
CA ILE A 49 -0.11 -36.09 -58.83
C ILE A 49 0.42 -34.99 -57.90
N GLN A 50 1.72 -34.72 -57.91
CA GLN A 50 2.31 -33.67 -57.09
C GLN A 50 1.75 -32.28 -57.44
N ALA A 51 1.52 -31.97 -58.72
CA ALA A 51 0.90 -30.71 -59.16
C ALA A 51 -0.59 -30.58 -58.79
N MET A 52 -1.32 -31.69 -58.58
CA MET A 52 -2.71 -31.66 -58.10
C MET A 52 -2.81 -31.61 -56.58
N PHE A 53 -1.99 -32.37 -55.86
CA PHE A 53 -2.06 -32.45 -54.39
C PHE A 53 -1.35 -31.29 -53.69
N LEU A 54 -0.28 -30.72 -54.26
CA LEU A 54 0.42 -29.59 -53.67
C LEU A 54 -0.45 -28.33 -53.50
N PRO A 55 -1.25 -27.87 -54.49
CA PRO A 55 -2.13 -26.72 -54.29
C PRO A 55 -3.26 -27.03 -53.30
N LEU A 56 -3.78 -28.26 -53.25
CA LEU A 56 -4.74 -28.70 -52.23
C LEU A 56 -4.13 -28.72 -50.83
N LEU A 57 -2.89 -29.18 -50.70
CA LEU A 57 -2.14 -29.16 -49.45
C LEU A 57 -1.87 -27.72 -49.02
N MET A 58 -1.46 -26.84 -49.93
CA MET A 58 -1.24 -25.41 -49.67
C MET A 58 -2.53 -24.66 -49.36
N LEU A 59 -3.66 -25.03 -49.98
CA LEU A 59 -4.99 -24.50 -49.65
C LEU A 59 -5.42 -24.98 -48.27
N SER A 60 -5.18 -26.25 -47.93
CA SER A 60 -5.45 -26.80 -46.59
C SER A 60 -4.56 -26.17 -45.52
N LEU A 61 -3.26 -25.97 -45.79
CA LEU A 61 -2.35 -25.25 -44.91
C LEU A 61 -2.73 -23.77 -44.81
N GLY A 62 -3.18 -23.14 -45.90
CA GLY A 62 -3.64 -21.75 -45.92
C GLY A 62 -4.94 -21.55 -45.16
N LEU A 63 -5.86 -22.53 -45.23
CA LEU A 63 -7.09 -22.57 -44.44
C LEU A 63 -6.78 -22.85 -42.96
N GLN A 64 -5.82 -23.75 -42.67
CA GLN A 64 -5.28 -23.97 -41.32
C GLN A 64 -4.54 -22.75 -40.77
N LEU A 65 -3.86 -21.97 -41.62
CA LEU A 65 -3.23 -20.69 -41.25
C LEU A 65 -4.27 -19.60 -40.98
N HIS A 66 -5.38 -19.57 -41.73
CA HIS A 66 -6.53 -18.71 -41.42
C HIS A 66 -7.27 -19.17 -40.14
N HIS A 67 -7.11 -20.42 -39.75
CA HIS A 67 -7.53 -20.96 -38.45
C HIS A 67 -6.49 -20.76 -37.33
N ILE A 68 -5.38 -20.05 -37.58
CA ILE A 68 -4.61 -19.45 -36.47
C ILE A 68 -5.52 -18.39 -35.88
N ALA A 69 -6.24 -18.83 -34.85
CA ALA A 69 -7.29 -18.14 -34.17
C ALA A 69 -6.89 -16.69 -33.86
N ALA A 70 -7.89 -15.79 -33.90
CA ALA A 70 -7.89 -14.62 -33.05
C ALA A 70 -7.45 -15.05 -31.64
N LEU A 71 -6.26 -14.63 -31.23
CA LEU A 71 -5.68 -15.02 -29.95
C LEU A 71 -6.25 -14.06 -28.92
N PHE A 72 -7.30 -14.52 -28.22
CA PHE A 72 -7.82 -13.78 -27.08
C PHE A 72 -6.68 -13.50 -26.09
N THR A 73 -6.39 -12.22 -25.85
CA THR A 73 -5.29 -11.80 -24.98
C THR A 73 -5.77 -10.87 -23.87
N VAL A 74 -5.12 -11.02 -22.73
CA VAL A 74 -5.24 -10.14 -21.57
C VAL A 74 -3.93 -9.35 -21.44
N THR A 75 -4.06 -8.06 -21.23
CA THR A 75 -2.96 -7.13 -20.98
C THR A 75 -3.18 -6.42 -19.64
N VAL A 76 -2.11 -5.90 -19.07
CA VAL A 76 -2.15 -5.17 -17.80
C VAL A 76 -1.47 -3.82 -17.98
N PRO A 77 -2.21 -2.70 -17.91
CA PRO A 77 -1.62 -1.37 -18.09
C PRO A 77 -0.65 -1.00 -16.97
N LYS A 78 -0.78 -1.65 -15.80
CA LYS A 78 0.06 -1.43 -14.63
C LYS A 78 0.31 -2.74 -13.90
N GLU A 79 1.58 -3.13 -13.77
CA GLU A 79 1.95 -4.40 -13.13
C GLU A 79 2.03 -4.31 -11.60
N VAL A 80 2.38 -3.13 -11.04
CA VAL A 80 2.62 -2.94 -9.60
C VAL A 80 1.77 -1.81 -9.05
N TYR A 81 0.96 -2.11 -8.04
CA TYR A 81 0.10 -1.18 -7.32
C TYR A 81 0.60 -1.00 -5.90
N THR A 82 0.98 0.23 -5.54
CA THR A 82 1.26 0.58 -4.14
C THR A 82 0.01 1.22 -3.54
N ALA A 83 -0.53 0.61 -2.48
CA ALA A 83 -1.71 1.09 -1.76
C ALA A 83 -1.36 1.42 -0.30
N GLU A 84 -2.00 2.44 0.25
CA GLU A 84 -1.86 2.77 1.66
C GLU A 84 -2.76 1.87 2.51
N PHE A 85 -2.29 1.49 3.69
CA PHE A 85 -3.09 0.71 4.63
C PHE A 85 -4.39 1.46 4.97
N GLY A 86 -5.52 0.78 4.82
CA GLY A 86 -6.86 1.34 5.01
C GLY A 86 -7.40 2.15 3.82
N SER A 87 -6.61 2.40 2.77
CA SER A 87 -7.09 3.02 1.54
C SER A 87 -7.77 1.98 0.63
N ASN A 88 -8.24 2.42 -0.53
CA ASN A 88 -8.78 1.52 -1.55
C ASN A 88 -7.79 1.40 -2.72
N VAL A 89 -7.88 0.31 -3.48
CA VAL A 89 -7.12 0.11 -4.72
C VAL A 89 -8.01 -0.58 -5.75
N SER A 90 -7.88 -0.18 -7.01
CA SER A 90 -8.54 -0.86 -8.14
C SER A 90 -7.47 -1.45 -9.05
N LEU A 91 -7.50 -2.77 -9.21
CA LEU A 91 -6.61 -3.54 -10.08
C LEU A 91 -7.27 -3.67 -11.46
N GLU A 92 -6.48 -3.54 -12.51
CA GLU A 92 -6.98 -3.43 -13.89
C GLU A 92 -6.27 -4.40 -14.82
N CYS A 93 -7.08 -5.04 -15.66
CA CYS A 93 -6.62 -5.83 -16.80
C CYS A 93 -7.51 -5.50 -17.98
N ASP A 94 -6.90 -5.36 -19.14
CA ASP A 94 -7.59 -5.06 -20.39
C ASP A 94 -7.61 -6.33 -21.25
N PHE A 95 -8.70 -6.57 -21.96
CA PHE A 95 -8.86 -7.68 -22.88
C PHE A 95 -9.54 -7.23 -24.16
N ASP A 96 -9.28 -7.92 -25.27
CA ASP A 96 -9.93 -7.58 -26.54
C ASP A 96 -11.38 -8.09 -26.57
N HIS A 97 -12.32 -7.19 -26.29
CA HIS A 97 -13.76 -7.48 -26.34
C HIS A 97 -14.27 -7.74 -27.77
N ARG A 98 -13.54 -7.34 -28.82
CA ARG A 98 -13.98 -7.55 -30.21
C ARG A 98 -13.87 -9.01 -30.63
N GLU A 99 -12.93 -9.73 -30.04
CA GLU A 99 -12.75 -11.17 -30.21
C GLU A 99 -13.70 -11.97 -29.30
N CYS A 100 -14.40 -11.30 -28.38
CA CYS A 100 -15.32 -11.88 -27.43
C CYS A 100 -16.76 -11.35 -27.61
N THR A 101 -17.44 -11.86 -28.64
CA THR A 101 -18.74 -11.34 -29.09
C THR A 101 -19.94 -11.70 -28.19
N GLU A 102 -19.79 -12.65 -27.27
CA GLU A 102 -20.84 -13.08 -26.33
C GLU A 102 -20.49 -12.68 -24.90
N LEU A 103 -20.93 -11.49 -24.47
CA LEU A 103 -20.71 -10.97 -23.11
C LEU A 103 -21.20 -11.93 -22.02
N GLU A 104 -22.23 -12.75 -22.29
CA GLU A 104 -22.77 -13.75 -21.37
C GLU A 104 -21.81 -14.92 -21.08
N GLU A 105 -20.78 -15.12 -21.92
CA GLU A 105 -19.75 -16.14 -21.74
C GLU A 105 -18.46 -15.60 -21.09
N ILE A 106 -18.39 -14.29 -20.82
CA ILE A 106 -17.21 -13.68 -20.19
C ILE A 106 -17.20 -14.03 -18.71
N ARG A 107 -16.16 -14.74 -18.28
CA ARG A 107 -15.90 -15.02 -16.87
C ARG A 107 -14.59 -14.39 -16.47
N VAL A 108 -14.66 -13.48 -15.51
CA VAL A 108 -13.49 -12.76 -15.00
C VAL A 108 -13.27 -13.14 -13.55
N SER A 109 -12.04 -13.47 -13.19
CA SER A 109 -11.67 -13.75 -11.81
C SER A 109 -10.31 -13.18 -11.45
N LEU A 110 -10.20 -12.65 -10.24
CA LEU A 110 -8.94 -12.27 -9.65
C LEU A 110 -8.56 -13.35 -8.64
N GLN A 111 -7.40 -13.95 -8.82
CA GLN A 111 -6.88 -15.01 -7.96
C GLN A 111 -5.66 -14.49 -7.21
N LYS A 112 -5.61 -14.66 -5.89
CA LYS A 112 -4.41 -14.37 -5.12
C LYS A 112 -3.46 -15.56 -5.21
N VAL A 113 -2.18 -15.29 -5.44
CA VAL A 113 -1.14 -16.31 -5.55
C VAL A 113 -0.42 -16.43 -4.21
N GLU A 114 -0.55 -17.58 -3.56
CA GLU A 114 0.11 -17.92 -2.29
C GLU A 114 0.74 -19.32 -2.39
N ASN A 115 2.04 -19.45 -2.08
CA ASN A 115 2.78 -20.72 -2.10
C ASN A 115 2.55 -21.55 -3.39
N ASP A 116 2.67 -20.91 -4.55
CA ASP A 116 2.43 -21.48 -5.89
C ASP A 116 0.99 -21.96 -6.16
N THR A 117 0.07 -21.74 -5.22
CA THR A 117 -1.37 -21.98 -5.41
C THR A 117 -2.11 -20.68 -5.70
N SER A 118 -3.06 -20.72 -6.63
CA SER A 118 -3.92 -19.58 -6.97
C SER A 118 -5.34 -19.83 -6.48
N SER A 119 -5.81 -19.02 -5.53
CA SER A 119 -7.18 -19.09 -5.01
C SER A 119 -7.97 -17.83 -5.39
N PRO A 120 -9.27 -17.91 -5.70
CA PRO A 120 -10.11 -16.73 -5.91
C PRO A 120 -9.98 -15.73 -4.74
N SER A 121 -9.87 -14.45 -5.06
CA SER A 121 -9.78 -13.39 -4.05
C SER A 121 -11.17 -13.09 -3.47
N GLU A 122 -11.35 -13.33 -2.18
CA GLU A 122 -12.58 -12.97 -1.45
C GLU A 122 -12.63 -11.47 -1.10
N ARG A 123 -11.51 -10.76 -1.23
CA ARG A 123 -11.34 -9.35 -0.84
C ARG A 123 -11.64 -8.37 -1.97
N ALA A 124 -11.67 -8.86 -3.22
CA ALA A 124 -11.82 -8.03 -4.39
C ALA A 124 -13.23 -8.16 -4.98
N THR A 125 -13.85 -7.02 -5.27
CA THR A 125 -15.15 -6.95 -5.95
C THR A 125 -14.93 -6.58 -7.42
N LEU A 126 -15.48 -7.35 -8.34
CA LEU A 126 -15.47 -7.02 -9.76
C LEU A 126 -16.44 -5.86 -10.04
N LEU A 127 -15.99 -4.88 -10.83
CA LEU A 127 -16.82 -3.80 -11.35
C LEU A 127 -17.33 -4.20 -12.73
N GLU A 128 -18.53 -4.78 -12.79
CA GLU A 128 -19.10 -5.35 -14.00
C GLU A 128 -19.37 -4.31 -15.09
N GLU A 129 -19.59 -3.04 -14.71
CA GLU A 129 -19.83 -1.93 -15.63
C GLU A 129 -18.65 -1.65 -16.59
N ALA A 130 -17.45 -2.12 -16.24
CA ALA A 130 -16.25 -1.95 -17.05
C ALA A 130 -16.06 -3.07 -18.09
N LEU A 131 -16.74 -4.21 -17.94
CA LEU A 131 -16.58 -5.38 -18.81
C LEU A 131 -16.94 -5.09 -20.27
N PRO A 132 -18.05 -4.38 -20.59
CA PRO A 132 -18.38 -4.04 -21.98
C PRO A 132 -17.35 -3.14 -22.66
N LEU A 133 -16.45 -2.52 -21.90
CA LEU A 133 -15.35 -1.69 -22.40
C LEU A 133 -14.07 -2.50 -22.63
N GLY A 134 -14.11 -3.82 -22.42
CA GLY A 134 -12.92 -4.69 -22.47
C GLY A 134 -12.03 -4.54 -21.24
N LYS A 135 -12.60 -4.16 -20.08
CA LYS A 135 -11.85 -3.90 -18.85
C LYS A 135 -12.34 -4.75 -17.68
N ALA A 136 -11.42 -5.47 -17.07
CA ALA A 136 -11.62 -6.19 -15.83
C ALA A 136 -11.07 -5.35 -14.66
N LEU A 137 -11.96 -4.66 -13.94
CA LEU A 137 -11.60 -3.82 -12.79
C LEU A 137 -12.00 -4.49 -11.48
N PHE A 138 -11.02 -4.72 -10.62
CA PHE A 138 -11.22 -5.34 -9.30
C PHE A 138 -10.94 -4.35 -8.19
N HIS A 139 -11.96 -4.00 -7.42
CA HIS A 139 -11.87 -3.07 -6.31
C HIS A 139 -11.61 -3.80 -4.98
N ILE A 140 -10.54 -3.42 -4.29
CA ILE A 140 -10.25 -3.85 -2.92
C ILE A 140 -10.38 -2.64 -2.01
N SER A 141 -11.33 -2.68 -1.08
CA SER A 141 -11.56 -1.62 -0.10
C SER A 141 -10.84 -1.90 1.22
N SER A 142 -10.45 -0.83 1.91
CA SER A 142 -9.75 -0.90 3.21
C SER A 142 -8.60 -1.91 3.19
N VAL A 143 -7.60 -1.63 2.36
CA VAL A 143 -6.46 -2.50 2.08
C VAL A 143 -5.70 -2.82 3.37
N GLN A 144 -5.46 -4.11 3.60
CA GLN A 144 -4.74 -4.62 4.77
C GLN A 144 -3.38 -5.17 4.38
N VAL A 145 -2.49 -5.40 5.35
CA VAL A 145 -1.16 -5.98 5.09
C VAL A 145 -1.25 -7.33 4.40
N ARG A 146 -2.26 -8.14 4.77
CA ARG A 146 -2.51 -9.45 4.13
C ARG A 146 -2.90 -9.34 2.66
N ASP A 147 -3.38 -8.19 2.18
CA ASP A 147 -3.77 -8.02 0.78
C ASP A 147 -2.52 -7.83 -0.11
N ALA A 148 -1.33 -7.59 0.47
CA ALA A 148 -0.07 -7.54 -0.26
C ALA A 148 0.29 -8.89 -0.87
N GLY A 149 0.86 -8.87 -2.08
CA GLY A 149 1.28 -10.07 -2.78
C GLY A 149 1.04 -10.02 -4.28
N GLN A 150 1.21 -11.16 -4.94
CA GLN A 150 0.94 -11.31 -6.35
C GLN A 150 -0.49 -11.82 -6.57
N TYR A 151 -1.13 -11.30 -7.60
CA TYR A 151 -2.45 -11.69 -8.07
C TYR A 151 -2.37 -12.09 -9.53
N ARG A 152 -3.25 -13.00 -9.93
CA ARG A 152 -3.48 -13.44 -11.29
C ARG A 152 -4.86 -12.98 -11.72
N CYS A 153 -4.89 -12.15 -12.73
CA CYS A 153 -6.11 -11.71 -13.37
C CYS A 153 -6.42 -12.63 -14.54
N LEU A 154 -7.47 -13.44 -14.42
CA LEU A 154 -7.87 -14.42 -15.41
C LEU A 154 -9.16 -13.97 -16.09
N VAL A 155 -9.12 -13.91 -17.41
CA VAL A 155 -10.30 -13.65 -18.24
C VAL A 155 -10.52 -14.86 -19.13
N ILE A 156 -11.74 -15.37 -19.11
CA ILE A 156 -12.19 -16.49 -19.94
C ILE A 156 -13.31 -15.95 -20.84
N CYS A 157 -13.19 -16.24 -22.14
CA CYS A 157 -14.18 -15.93 -23.15
C CYS A 157 -14.51 -17.21 -23.93
N GLY A 158 -15.66 -17.82 -23.66
CA GLY A 158 -16.02 -19.11 -24.25
C GLY A 158 -14.95 -20.19 -23.98
N ALA A 159 -14.29 -20.67 -25.05
CA ALA A 159 -13.21 -21.65 -24.96
C ALA A 159 -11.80 -21.04 -24.83
N ALA A 160 -11.65 -19.73 -25.04
CA ALA A 160 -10.38 -19.03 -24.96
C ALA A 160 -10.18 -18.39 -23.58
N TRP A 161 -8.92 -18.30 -23.14
CA TRP A 161 -8.59 -17.68 -21.87
C TRP A 161 -7.15 -17.18 -21.90
N ASP A 162 -6.90 -16.08 -21.20
CA ASP A 162 -5.56 -15.58 -20.94
C ASP A 162 -5.53 -14.93 -19.55
N TYR A 163 -4.34 -14.71 -19.02
CA TYR A 163 -4.14 -14.10 -17.73
C TYR A 163 -2.87 -13.26 -17.68
N LYS A 164 -2.84 -12.35 -16.71
CA LYS A 164 -1.64 -11.58 -16.37
C LYS A 164 -1.47 -11.47 -14.87
N TYR A 165 -0.23 -11.23 -14.47
CA TYR A 165 0.12 -11.05 -13.07
C TYR A 165 0.12 -9.57 -12.69
N LEU A 166 -0.34 -9.30 -11.48
CA LEU A 166 -0.38 -7.99 -10.84
C LEU A 166 0.25 -8.13 -9.46
N THR A 167 0.94 -7.09 -8.97
CA THR A 167 1.52 -7.10 -7.63
C THR A 167 0.96 -5.95 -6.81
N VAL A 168 0.41 -6.27 -5.65
CA VAL A 168 -0.03 -5.28 -4.65
C VAL A 168 1.05 -5.13 -3.59
N LYS A 169 1.58 -3.92 -3.47
CA LYS A 169 2.45 -3.48 -2.37
C LYS A 169 1.64 -2.65 -1.40
N VAL A 170 1.72 -2.97 -0.12
CA VAL A 170 1.02 -2.22 0.94
C VAL A 170 2.04 -1.36 1.68
N LYS A 171 1.66 -0.12 1.98
CA LYS A 171 2.45 0.84 2.78
C LYS A 171 1.63 1.35 3.95
N ALA A 172 2.22 1.35 5.14
CA ALA A 172 1.73 2.12 6.28
C ALA A 172 2.88 2.98 6.82
N SER A 173 2.68 4.29 6.82
CA SER A 173 3.73 5.25 7.18
C SER A 173 3.93 5.35 8.69
N TYR A 174 5.18 5.39 9.14
CA TYR A 174 5.55 5.58 10.56
C TYR A 174 5.44 7.05 10.99
N LYS A 175 4.38 7.75 10.57
CA LYS A 175 4.16 9.19 10.86
C LYS A 175 3.75 9.45 12.31
N ASN A 176 2.97 8.54 12.88
CA ASN A 176 2.49 8.65 14.26
C ASN A 176 3.51 8.01 15.19
N ILE A 177 4.46 8.82 15.66
CA ILE A 177 5.55 8.41 16.56
C ILE A 177 5.23 8.89 17.97
N ASP A 178 4.94 7.95 18.86
CA ASP A 178 4.77 8.19 20.29
C ASP A 178 6.13 8.31 20.96
N THR A 179 6.36 9.41 21.68
CA THR A 179 7.59 9.66 22.42
C THR A 179 7.34 9.64 23.92
N ARG A 180 8.29 9.08 24.69
CA ARG A 180 8.24 9.06 26.17
C ARG A 180 9.62 9.37 26.74
N ILE A 181 9.62 10.07 27.88
CA ILE A 181 10.81 10.40 28.67
C ILE A 181 10.58 9.86 30.08
N LEU A 182 11.51 9.06 30.58
CA LEU A 182 11.50 8.55 31.94
C LEU A 182 12.85 8.84 32.60
N GLU A 183 12.84 9.45 33.78
CA GLU A 183 14.04 9.60 34.59
C GLU A 183 14.38 8.27 35.25
N VAL A 184 15.65 7.86 35.19
CA VAL A 184 16.14 6.64 35.83
C VAL A 184 16.56 6.98 37.27
N PRO A 185 15.86 6.46 38.30
CA PRO A 185 16.14 6.83 39.68
C PRO A 185 17.57 6.49 40.08
N GLY A 186 18.26 7.45 40.70
CA GLY A 186 19.60 7.25 41.28
C GLY A 186 20.77 7.27 40.30
N THR A 187 20.54 7.40 38.99
CA THR A 187 21.64 7.44 37.99
C THR A 187 21.84 8.82 37.33
N GLY A 188 20.81 9.67 37.38
CA GLY A 188 20.78 10.95 36.65
C GLY A 188 20.68 10.77 35.13
N GLU A 189 20.31 9.58 34.67
CA GLU A 189 20.07 9.27 33.27
C GLU A 189 18.58 9.40 32.92
N VAL A 190 18.31 9.60 31.63
CA VAL A 190 16.96 9.55 31.08
C VAL A 190 16.86 8.39 30.09
N GLN A 191 15.72 7.71 30.13
CA GLN A 191 15.31 6.74 29.14
C GLN A 191 14.33 7.43 28.16
N LEU A 192 14.75 7.54 26.91
CA LEU A 192 13.94 8.06 25.81
C LEU A 192 13.37 6.88 25.04
N THR A 193 12.09 6.92 24.73
CA THR A 193 11.42 5.88 23.94
C THR A 193 10.70 6.52 22.76
N CYS A 194 10.92 5.97 21.57
CA CYS A 194 10.10 6.23 20.39
C CYS A 194 9.39 4.95 19.96
N GLN A 195 8.08 5.03 19.77
CA GLN A 195 7.26 3.90 19.33
C GLN A 195 6.37 4.34 18.17
N ALA A 196 6.37 3.58 17.09
CA ALA A 196 5.51 3.86 15.95
C ALA A 196 5.04 2.57 15.29
N ARG A 197 3.89 2.64 14.61
CA ARG A 197 3.34 1.54 13.82
C ARG A 197 3.43 1.85 12.33
N GLY A 198 3.81 0.86 11.53
CA GLY A 198 3.92 1.00 10.09
C GLY A 198 4.23 -0.31 9.38
N TYR A 199 4.40 -0.23 8.06
CA TYR A 199 4.69 -1.38 7.20
C TYR A 199 5.31 -0.91 5.87
N PRO A 200 6.32 -1.60 5.32
CA PRO A 200 7.11 -2.70 5.89
C PRO A 200 7.95 -2.31 7.12
N LEU A 201 8.77 -3.23 7.64
CA LEU A 201 9.62 -2.98 8.81
C LEU A 201 10.55 -1.78 8.57
N ALA A 202 10.65 -0.88 9.55
CA ALA A 202 11.55 0.26 9.53
C ALA A 202 12.74 0.07 10.47
N GLU A 203 13.87 0.66 10.09
CA GLU A 203 15.05 0.82 10.93
C GLU A 203 14.94 2.12 11.73
N VAL A 204 15.49 2.14 12.96
CA VAL A 204 15.46 3.34 13.80
C VAL A 204 16.87 3.79 14.13
N SER A 205 17.13 5.08 13.93
CA SER A 205 18.37 5.75 14.30
C SER A 205 18.08 6.99 15.14
N TRP A 206 19.06 7.38 15.96
CA TRP A 206 18.95 8.55 16.83
C TRP A 206 19.97 9.60 16.41
N LEU A 207 19.51 10.84 16.21
CA LEU A 207 20.36 11.95 15.76
C LEU A 207 21.04 12.62 16.96
N ASN A 208 22.30 13.02 16.78
CA ASN A 208 23.15 13.70 17.78
C ASN A 208 23.45 12.84 19.03
N VAL A 209 23.47 11.51 18.87
CA VAL A 209 23.72 10.57 19.96
C VAL A 209 24.79 9.57 19.55
N SER A 210 25.78 9.34 20.42
CA SER A 210 26.85 8.35 20.23
C SER A 210 26.58 7.02 20.95
N VAL A 211 25.62 7.00 21.88
CA VAL A 211 25.22 5.82 22.65
C VAL A 211 24.29 4.93 21.80
N PRO A 212 24.51 3.61 21.74
CA PRO A 212 23.62 2.72 21.02
C PRO A 212 22.23 2.67 21.66
N ALA A 213 21.20 2.67 20.82
CA ALA A 213 19.82 2.44 21.24
C ALA A 213 19.46 0.95 21.09
N ASN A 214 18.50 0.49 21.88
CA ASN A 214 17.91 -0.83 21.75
C ASN A 214 16.60 -0.73 20.97
N THR A 215 16.55 -1.31 19.78
CA THR A 215 15.37 -1.29 18.90
C THR A 215 14.79 -2.69 18.78
N SER A 216 13.50 -2.81 19.07
CA SER A 216 12.74 -4.05 18.97
C SER A 216 11.45 -3.84 18.18
N HIS A 217 10.84 -4.92 17.69
CA HIS A 217 9.58 -4.85 16.97
C HIS A 217 8.70 -6.05 17.27
N ILE A 218 7.38 -5.84 17.16
CA ILE A 218 6.37 -6.89 17.20
C ILE A 218 5.40 -6.72 16.02
N ARG A 219 4.74 -7.81 15.62
CA ARG A 219 3.63 -7.77 14.65
C ARG A 219 2.33 -7.47 15.38
N THR A 220 1.54 -6.52 14.89
CA THR A 220 0.18 -6.29 15.37
C THR A 220 -0.80 -7.29 14.76
N PRO A 221 -2.01 -7.45 15.30
CA PRO A 221 -3.04 -8.32 14.71
C PRO A 221 -3.40 -7.95 13.27
N GLU A 222 -3.26 -6.68 12.90
CA GLU A 222 -3.51 -6.17 11.54
C GLU A 222 -2.33 -6.42 10.58
N GLY A 223 -1.24 -7.02 11.07
CA GLY A 223 -0.03 -7.35 10.31
C GLY A 223 1.01 -6.23 10.24
N LEU A 224 0.75 -5.06 10.83
CA LEU A 224 1.69 -3.94 10.92
C LEU A 224 2.86 -4.29 11.85
N TYR A 225 3.97 -3.58 11.70
CA TYR A 225 5.06 -3.62 12.65
C TYR A 225 4.88 -2.48 13.67
N GLN A 226 4.89 -2.83 14.95
CA GLN A 226 5.07 -1.86 16.03
C GLN A 226 6.54 -1.87 16.43
N VAL A 227 7.27 -0.84 16.01
CA VAL A 227 8.70 -0.70 16.25
C VAL A 227 8.90 0.22 17.45
N THR A 228 9.71 -0.22 18.42
CA THR A 228 10.01 0.51 19.65
C THR A 228 11.52 0.63 19.79
N SER A 229 12.03 1.87 19.84
CA SER A 229 13.44 2.15 20.09
C SER A 229 13.60 2.86 21.43
N VAL A 230 14.51 2.35 22.25
CA VAL A 230 14.78 2.84 23.60
C VAL A 230 16.24 3.26 23.69
N LEU A 231 16.47 4.48 24.17
CA LEU A 231 17.78 5.08 24.28
C LEU A 231 18.00 5.57 25.72
N HIS A 232 19.10 5.16 26.33
CA HIS A 232 19.52 5.60 27.67
C HIS A 232 20.69 6.57 27.53
N LEU A 233 20.58 7.77 28.11
CA LEU A 233 21.66 8.76 28.09
C LEU A 233 21.57 9.74 29.28
N LYS A 234 22.70 10.37 29.60
CA LYS A 234 22.71 11.51 30.54
C LYS A 234 22.30 12.78 29.78
N PRO A 235 21.20 13.45 30.18
CA PRO A 235 20.68 14.58 29.42
C PRO A 235 21.69 15.72 29.39
N GLN A 236 21.95 16.27 28.20
CA GLN A 236 22.71 17.51 28.07
C GLN A 236 21.75 18.71 28.05
N PRO A 237 21.99 19.75 28.87
CA PRO A 237 21.10 20.90 28.97
C PRO A 237 20.85 21.55 27.60
N GLY A 238 19.57 21.76 27.27
CA GLY A 238 19.17 22.44 26.03
C GLY A 238 19.37 21.62 24.76
N THR A 239 19.63 20.32 24.88
CA THR A 239 19.81 19.44 23.71
C THR A 239 18.50 18.75 23.36
N ASN A 240 18.13 18.83 22.08
CA ASN A 240 17.04 18.06 21.51
C ASN A 240 17.59 16.79 20.88
N VAL A 241 16.94 15.67 21.17
CA VAL A 241 17.28 14.36 20.61
C VAL A 241 16.17 13.95 19.67
N SER A 242 16.50 13.45 18.48
CA SER A 242 15.52 13.06 17.46
C SER A 242 15.66 11.58 17.12
N CYS A 243 14.56 10.85 17.11
CA CYS A 243 14.51 9.49 16.60
C CYS A 243 13.99 9.49 15.16
N MET A 244 14.58 8.69 14.29
CA MET A 244 14.31 8.64 12.86
C MET A 244 13.95 7.21 12.44
N PHE A 245 12.76 7.03 11.87
CA PHE A 245 12.28 5.76 11.32
C PHE A 245 12.50 5.75 9.81
N TRP A 246 13.32 4.83 9.34
CA TRP A 246 13.63 4.65 7.91
C TRP A 246 12.94 3.40 7.37
N ASN A 247 11.99 3.60 6.47
CA ASN A 247 11.34 2.52 5.72
C ASN A 247 12.03 2.40 4.34
N ALA A 248 13.04 1.53 4.26
CA ALA A 248 13.87 1.35 3.07
C ALA A 248 13.07 0.96 1.81
N HIS A 249 12.06 0.09 1.96
CA HIS A 249 11.23 -0.40 0.86
C HIS A 249 10.38 0.71 0.23
N MET A 250 9.96 1.69 1.04
CA MET A 250 9.14 2.82 0.62
C MET A 250 9.95 4.10 0.42
N LYS A 251 11.26 4.07 0.69
CA LYS A 251 12.17 5.22 0.69
C LYS A 251 11.60 6.40 1.49
N GLU A 252 11.07 6.10 2.68
CA GLU A 252 10.40 7.08 3.53
C GLU A 252 11.13 7.22 4.87
N LEU A 253 11.43 8.47 5.24
CA LEU A 253 11.99 8.86 6.53
C LEU A 253 10.95 9.65 7.32
N THR A 254 10.64 9.21 8.54
CA THR A 254 9.85 9.98 9.50
C THR A 254 10.64 10.17 10.78
N SER A 255 10.39 11.24 11.53
CA SER A 255 11.15 11.53 12.73
C SER A 255 10.31 12.25 13.79
N ALA A 256 10.68 12.08 15.05
CA ALA A 256 10.11 12.81 16.17
C ALA A 256 11.21 13.40 17.05
N ILE A 257 10.99 14.64 17.50
CA ILE A 257 11.92 15.38 18.34
C ILE A 257 11.48 15.24 19.80
N ILE A 258 12.44 14.95 20.67
CA ILE A 258 12.29 14.86 22.12
C ILE A 258 13.18 15.94 22.75
N GLY A 259 12.59 16.97 23.36
CA GLY A 259 13.36 17.98 24.08
C GLY A 259 12.59 19.27 24.46
N PRO A 260 13.30 20.23 25.10
CA PRO A 260 14.71 20.14 25.50
C PRO A 260 14.91 19.30 26.75
N LEU A 261 15.93 18.43 26.72
CA LEU A 261 16.33 17.62 27.87
C LEU A 261 17.08 18.51 28.89
N GLY A 262 16.79 18.33 30.18
CA GLY A 262 17.44 19.08 31.26
C GLY A 262 16.83 20.45 31.57
N TRP A 263 15.64 20.77 31.06
CA TRP A 263 14.80 21.84 31.61
C TRP A 263 13.73 21.23 32.51
N THR A 264 13.96 21.22 33.82
CA THR A 264 12.85 21.36 34.76
C THR A 264 12.27 22.75 34.54
N GLU A 265 11.01 22.84 34.09
CA GLU A 265 10.19 24.03 34.29
C GLU A 265 10.51 24.58 35.70
N PRO A 266 10.91 25.85 35.85
CA PRO A 266 11.05 26.43 37.17
C PRO A 266 9.73 26.20 37.88
N LYS A 267 9.73 25.41 38.96
CA LYS A 267 8.62 25.39 39.89
C LYS A 267 8.55 26.81 40.42
N VAL A 268 7.78 27.69 39.77
CA VAL A 268 7.46 29.00 40.31
C VAL A 268 6.86 28.66 41.67
N PRO A 269 7.53 28.97 42.80
CA PRO A 269 6.91 28.75 44.08
C PRO A 269 5.67 29.62 44.02
N GLY A 270 4.48 29.00 44.06
CA GLY A 270 3.23 29.71 43.95
C GLY A 270 3.27 30.83 44.98
N THR A 271 3.49 32.06 44.52
CA THR A 271 3.46 33.23 45.36
C THR A 271 2.02 33.34 45.79
N SER A 272 1.76 32.89 47.01
CA SER A 272 0.44 32.97 47.63
C SER A 272 -0.07 34.40 47.41
N PRO A 273 -1.29 34.58 46.86
CA PRO A 273 -1.80 35.89 46.49
C PRO A 273 -1.99 36.81 47.72
N LEU A 274 -1.78 36.29 48.94
CA LEU A 274 -1.71 37.04 50.18
C LEU A 274 -0.81 38.28 50.11
N HIS A 275 0.33 38.23 49.41
CA HIS A 275 1.22 39.39 49.31
C HIS A 275 0.62 40.57 48.54
N VAL A 276 -0.40 40.35 47.71
CA VAL A 276 -1.12 41.39 46.97
C VAL A 276 -2.39 41.83 47.72
N PHE A 277 -3.08 40.89 48.38
CA PHE A 277 -4.31 41.19 49.12
C PHE A 277 -4.07 42.03 50.38
N ILE A 278 -2.97 41.81 51.11
CA ILE A 278 -2.68 42.54 52.36
C ILE A 278 -2.55 44.06 52.14
N PRO A 279 -1.71 44.57 51.22
CA PRO A 279 -1.61 46.02 51.00
C PRO A 279 -2.90 46.60 50.41
N SER A 280 -3.63 45.87 49.56
CA SER A 280 -4.92 46.31 49.01
C SER A 280 -5.98 46.51 50.10
N CYS A 281 -6.12 45.56 51.02
CA CYS A 281 -7.05 45.67 52.15
C CYS A 281 -6.70 46.83 53.08
N ILE A 282 -5.41 47.07 53.34
CA ILE A 282 -4.96 48.21 54.17
C ILE A 282 -5.35 49.53 53.52
N VAL A 283 -5.12 49.70 52.21
CA VAL A 283 -5.50 50.92 51.48
C VAL A 283 -7.02 51.14 51.51
N ALA A 284 -7.82 50.07 51.33
CA ALA A 284 -9.27 50.16 51.41
C ALA A 284 -9.78 50.56 52.81
N LEU A 285 -9.18 50.02 53.87
CA LEU A 285 -9.53 50.38 55.25
C LEU A 285 -9.17 51.84 55.57
N ILE A 286 -8.02 52.32 55.08
CA ILE A 286 -7.63 53.74 55.24
C ILE A 286 -8.61 54.65 54.49
N PHE A 287 -8.99 54.28 53.26
CA PHE A 287 -9.97 55.06 52.47
C PHE A 287 -11.34 55.11 53.14
N THR A 288 -11.85 53.98 53.61
CA THR A 288 -13.15 53.94 54.31
C THR A 288 -13.12 54.73 55.60
N ALA A 289 -12.05 54.64 56.40
CA ALA A 289 -11.88 55.45 57.61
C ALA A 289 -11.81 56.95 57.29
N ALA A 290 -11.09 57.34 56.25
CA ALA A 290 -11.01 58.74 55.80
C ALA A 290 -12.38 59.27 55.34
N VAL A 291 -13.15 58.47 54.58
CA VAL A 291 -14.51 58.83 54.15
C VAL A 291 -15.45 58.95 55.35
N ILE A 292 -15.37 58.05 56.34
CA ILE A 292 -16.18 58.14 57.56
C ILE A 292 -15.80 59.37 58.38
N ALA A 293 -14.50 59.68 58.50
CA ALA A 293 -14.02 60.88 59.18
C ALA A 293 -14.48 62.16 58.47
N LEU A 294 -14.40 62.20 57.13
CA LEU A 294 -14.93 63.28 56.30
C LEU A 294 -16.43 63.43 56.45
N ARG A 295 -17.20 62.32 56.43
CA ARG A 295 -18.65 62.34 56.67
C ARG A 295 -18.99 62.82 58.08
N LYS A 296 -18.27 62.39 59.13
CA LYS A 296 -18.44 62.91 60.49
C LYS A 296 -18.12 64.40 60.57
N LYS A 297 -17.09 64.86 59.85
CA LYS A 297 -16.68 66.28 59.80
C LYS A 297 -17.66 67.16 59.01
N LEU A 298 -18.32 66.62 57.98
CA LEU A 298 -19.40 67.29 57.24
C LEU A 298 -20.73 67.24 58.00
N CYS A 299 -21.11 66.12 58.61
CA CYS A 299 -22.33 66.00 59.43
C CYS A 299 -22.24 66.76 60.77
N GLY A 300 -21.04 66.99 61.30
CA GLY A 300 -20.82 67.87 62.46
C GLY A 300 -21.06 69.35 62.18
N LYS A 301 -21.22 69.76 60.91
CA LYS A 301 -21.47 71.16 60.51
C LYS A 301 -22.92 71.47 60.14
N LEU A 302 -23.83 70.48 60.14
CA LEU A 302 -25.24 70.66 59.75
C LEU A 302 -26.19 69.94 60.71
N CYS A 303 -26.31 70.44 61.94
CA CYS A 303 -27.53 70.37 62.74
C CYS A 303 -27.78 71.75 63.36
N PRO A 304 -28.92 72.43 63.08
CA PRO A 304 -29.26 73.68 63.73
C PRO A 304 -29.87 73.37 65.11
N ARG A 305 -29.30 73.96 66.17
CA ARG A 305 -29.97 74.06 67.48
C ARG A 305 -30.38 75.52 67.65
N ASN A 306 -31.64 75.83 67.37
CA ASN A 306 -32.24 77.08 67.85
C ASN A 306 -33.43 76.79 68.75
N ARG A 307 -33.47 77.52 69.87
CA ARG A 307 -34.29 77.30 71.07
C ARG A 307 -35.16 78.53 71.26
N SER A 308 -36.48 78.34 71.30
CA SER A 308 -37.46 79.29 71.87
C SER A 308 -38.67 78.46 72.30
N LEU A 309 -38.87 78.21 73.60
CA LEU A 309 -39.47 79.06 74.64
C LEU A 309 -41.00 79.03 74.62
N LEU A 310 -41.59 78.38 75.63
CA LEU A 310 -42.82 78.82 76.29
C LEU A 310 -42.81 78.30 77.74
N GLY A 311 -42.69 79.24 78.67
CA GLY A 311 -43.09 79.08 80.07
C GLY A 311 -44.57 79.49 80.25
N PRO A 312 -45.00 79.86 81.47
CA PRO A 312 -45.81 78.99 82.34
C PRO A 312 -47.19 79.60 82.67
N TYR A 313 -48.09 78.78 83.24
CA TYR A 313 -49.31 79.23 83.93
C TYR A 313 -49.65 78.17 85.00
N THR A 314 -49.24 78.36 86.26
CA THR A 314 -50.03 78.88 87.41
C THR A 314 -51.37 78.17 87.60
N ASP A 315 -51.58 77.52 88.74
CA ASP A 315 -52.21 78.24 89.86
C ASP A 315 -52.04 77.52 91.20
N SER A 316 -52.37 78.27 92.24
CA SER A 316 -51.85 78.23 93.60
C SER A 316 -52.97 77.90 94.62
N PRO A 317 -52.85 78.22 95.92
CA PRO A 317 -53.02 77.29 97.02
C PRO A 317 -54.44 77.22 97.61
N THR A 318 -54.81 76.05 98.15
CA THR A 318 -55.43 75.88 99.48
C THR A 318 -55.33 74.42 99.89
#